data_AF-A0A8S2D7E6-F1
#
_entry.id   AF-A0A8S2D7E6-F1
#
_cell.length_a   1.000
_cell.length_b   1.000
_cell.length_c   1.000
_cell.angle_alpha   90.00
_cell.angle_beta   90.00
_cell.angle_gamma   90.00
#
_symmetry.space_group_name_H-M   'P 1'
#
loop_
_entity.id
_entity.type
_entity.pdbx_description
1 polymer ?
#
loop_
_entity_poly.entity_id
_entity_poly.type
_entity_poly.pdbx_seq_one_letter_code
_entity_poly.pdbx_strand_id
1 'polypeptide(L)'
;MRDFFNVIIENKLLLNYQIRVHYIQRRCQIYLGQEDRLKLIEAQDIQLCKTNKKYDIKYALPLIRRANILFLVGRWRQWSALRLPSTIKALNLTSDQQVFVIGAKHFGAVNPKLYVGKTNEYRIKQRQFPPIDEILVNGILEKTIDQSMFVNVQKMLCTGRNNTCPLFTPEGKLITYDGFHLTKYGARYLGKILFSNPPLKRLL
;
A
#
# COMPACT_ATOMS: atom_id res chain seq x y z
N MET A 1 6.17 0.20 1.83
CA MET A 1 6.19 0.12 0.34
C MET A 1 6.69 1.46 -0.19
N ARG A 2 7.92 1.53 -0.74
CA ARG A 2 8.51 2.79 -1.24
C ARG A 2 7.64 3.46 -2.31
N ASP A 3 6.83 2.68 -3.02
CA ASP A 3 5.97 3.15 -4.09
C ASP A 3 4.93 4.19 -3.66
N PHE A 4 4.35 4.10 -2.46
CA PHE A 4 3.39 5.12 -2.04
C PHE A 4 4.08 6.47 -1.82
N PHE A 5 5.31 6.46 -1.30
CA PHE A 5 6.10 7.68 -1.22
C PHE A 5 6.45 8.19 -2.62
N ASN A 6 6.82 7.31 -3.56
CA ASN A 6 7.05 7.69 -4.96
C ASN A 6 5.80 8.29 -5.61
N VAL A 7 4.61 7.78 -5.30
CA VAL A 7 3.33 8.35 -5.74
C VAL A 7 3.20 9.79 -5.28
N ILE A 8 3.50 10.09 -4.01
CA ILE A 8 3.43 11.45 -3.49
C ILE A 8 4.41 12.37 -4.24
N ILE A 9 5.68 11.96 -4.33
CA ILE A 9 6.75 12.77 -4.94
C ILE A 9 6.51 13.01 -6.44
N GLU A 10 6.18 11.97 -7.21
CA GLU A 10 6.03 12.07 -8.66
C GLU A 10 4.83 12.90 -9.10
N ASN A 11 3.84 13.07 -8.21
CA ASN A 11 2.66 13.90 -8.45
C ASN A 11 2.74 15.25 -7.75
N LYS A 12 3.84 15.57 -7.05
CA LYS A 12 3.98 16.78 -6.23
C LYS A 12 2.81 16.95 -5.25
N LEU A 13 2.41 15.86 -4.62
CA LEU A 13 1.34 15.85 -3.62
C LEU A 13 1.92 16.19 -2.25
N LEU A 14 1.11 16.76 -1.37
CA LEU A 14 1.48 17.06 0.01
C LEU A 14 2.74 17.94 0.15
N LEU A 15 2.98 18.87 -0.78
CA LEU A 15 4.18 19.74 -0.77
C LEU A 15 4.31 20.59 0.51
N ASN A 16 3.19 20.96 1.11
CA ASN A 16 3.14 21.78 2.32
C ASN A 16 3.25 20.96 3.61
N TYR A 17 3.55 19.66 3.52
CA TYR A 17 3.67 18.76 4.65
C TYR A 17 5.12 18.35 4.90
N GLN A 18 5.47 18.23 6.18
CA GLN A 18 6.71 17.58 6.57
C GLN A 18 6.52 16.06 6.61
N ILE A 19 7.14 15.35 5.66
CA ILE A 19 7.04 13.89 5.59
C ILE A 19 8.16 13.23 6.39
N ARG A 20 7.81 12.22 7.19
CA ARG A 20 8.74 11.31 7.89
C ARG A 20 8.35 9.87 7.57
N VAL A 21 9.34 9.02 7.33
CA VAL A 21 9.13 7.62 6.96
C VAL A 21 9.82 6.73 7.98
N HIS A 22 9.06 5.81 8.57
CA HIS A 22 9.59 4.73 9.39
C HIS A 22 9.40 3.40 8.65
N TYR A 23 10.49 2.67 8.44
CA TYR A 23 10.47 1.44 7.65
C TYR A 23 10.33 0.20 8.53
N ILE A 24 9.21 -0.52 8.35
CA ILE A 24 9.00 -1.86 8.90
C ILE A 24 9.11 -2.88 7.79
N GLN A 25 9.92 -3.93 8.01
CA GLN A 25 10.11 -4.96 7.01
C GLN A 25 8.83 -5.77 6.80
N ARG A 26 8.51 -6.10 5.54
CA ARG A 26 7.29 -6.87 5.18
C ARG A 26 7.17 -8.17 5.98
N ARG A 27 8.28 -8.82 6.30
CA ARG A 27 8.27 -10.08 7.06
C ARG A 27 7.83 -9.90 8.51
N CYS A 28 8.05 -8.72 9.09
CA CYS A 28 7.75 -8.42 10.49
C CYS A 28 6.36 -7.80 10.70
N GLN A 29 5.84 -7.10 9.69
CA GLN A 29 4.51 -6.46 9.64
C GLN A 29 4.23 -5.42 10.73
N ILE A 30 3.16 -4.65 10.54
CA ILE A 30 2.67 -3.68 11.51
C ILE A 30 1.76 -4.41 12.50
N TYR A 31 2.09 -4.34 13.79
CA TYR A 31 1.25 -4.86 14.85
C TYR A 31 1.62 -4.23 16.20
N LEU A 32 0.61 -3.75 16.92
CA LEU A 32 0.72 -3.31 18.30
C LEU A 32 -0.43 -3.91 19.09
N GLY A 33 -0.12 -4.74 20.08
CA GLY A 33 -1.11 -5.42 20.89
C GLY A 33 -0.45 -6.23 22.01
N GLN A 34 -1.27 -7.01 22.72
CA GLN A 34 -0.85 -7.81 23.86
C GLN A 34 -0.29 -9.18 23.47
N GLU A 35 -0.60 -9.68 22.26
CA GLU A 35 -0.07 -10.97 21.81
C GLU A 35 1.44 -10.87 21.57
N ASP A 36 2.14 -11.98 21.80
CA ASP A 36 3.52 -12.08 21.39
C ASP A 36 3.59 -12.10 19.85
N ARG A 37 3.96 -10.95 19.26
CA ARG A 37 4.10 -10.80 17.81
C ARG A 37 4.99 -11.88 17.20
N LEU A 38 6.04 -12.32 17.89
CA LEU A 38 6.96 -13.30 17.32
C LEU A 38 6.29 -14.65 17.06
N LYS A 39 5.21 -14.98 17.76
CA LYS A 39 4.39 -16.19 17.51
C LYS A 39 3.48 -16.06 16.28
N LEU A 40 3.28 -14.85 15.77
CA LEU A 40 2.48 -14.58 14.56
C LEU A 40 3.34 -14.51 13.30
N ILE A 41 4.67 -14.49 13.45
CA ILE A 41 5.63 -14.39 12.36
C ILE A 41 6.08 -15.81 11.96
N GLU A 42 6.22 -16.03 10.66
CA GLU A 42 6.75 -17.29 10.11
C GLU A 42 8.10 -17.63 10.74
N ALA A 43 8.33 -18.90 11.08
CA ALA A 43 9.51 -19.35 11.82
C ALA A 43 10.84 -18.85 11.23
N GLN A 44 10.95 -18.90 9.90
CA GLN A 44 12.13 -18.44 9.13
C GLN A 44 12.42 -16.93 9.25
N ASP A 45 11.42 -16.12 9.62
CA ASP A 45 11.52 -14.67 9.70
C ASP A 45 11.68 -14.15 11.15
N ILE A 46 11.47 -15.01 12.16
CA ILE A 46 11.54 -14.63 13.58
C ILE A 46 12.89 -13.99 13.92
N GLN A 47 14.01 -14.61 13.53
CA GLN A 47 15.34 -14.11 13.89
C GLN A 47 15.61 -12.71 13.32
N LEU A 48 15.17 -12.45 12.08
CA LEU A 48 15.25 -11.13 11.45
C LEU A 48 14.47 -10.08 12.25
N CYS A 49 13.23 -10.41 12.62
CA CYS A 49 12.32 -9.49 13.30
C CYS A 49 12.65 -9.29 14.80
N LYS A 50 13.30 -10.28 15.42
CA LYS A 50 13.77 -10.20 16.81
C LYS A 50 15.04 -9.37 16.93
N THR A 51 16.01 -9.57 16.03
CA THR A 51 17.31 -8.88 16.06
C THR A 51 17.20 -7.42 15.62
N ASN A 52 16.39 -7.14 14.60
CA ASN A 52 16.20 -5.78 14.09
C ASN A 52 14.97 -5.13 14.72
N LYS A 53 15.12 -4.66 15.97
CA LYS A 53 14.01 -4.07 16.72
C LYS A 53 13.33 -2.89 16.02
N LYS A 54 14.05 -2.17 15.14
CA LYS A 54 13.48 -1.11 14.29
C LYS A 54 12.32 -1.56 13.38
N TYR A 55 12.14 -2.86 13.16
CA TYR A 55 10.99 -3.39 12.42
C TYR A 55 9.75 -3.62 13.31
N ASP A 56 9.83 -3.24 14.58
CA ASP A 56 8.70 -3.17 15.49
C ASP A 56 8.10 -1.76 15.47
N ILE A 57 6.79 -1.65 15.24
CA ILE A 57 6.08 -0.35 15.25
C ILE A 57 6.24 0.41 16.58
N LYS A 58 6.56 -0.27 17.68
CA LYS A 58 6.90 0.39 18.96
C LYS A 58 7.99 1.44 18.82
N TYR A 59 8.92 1.27 17.88
CA TYR A 59 10.00 2.24 17.62
C TYR A 59 9.54 3.42 16.75
N ALA A 60 8.37 3.33 16.13
CA ALA A 60 7.75 4.44 15.40
C ALA A 60 6.89 5.33 16.32
N LEU A 61 6.57 4.90 17.55
CA LEU A 61 5.65 5.62 18.44
C LEU A 61 6.01 7.11 18.67
N PRO A 62 7.30 7.50 18.86
CA PRO A 62 7.64 8.91 18.99
C PRO A 62 7.30 9.74 17.74
N LEU A 63 7.43 9.16 16.55
CA LEU A 63 7.05 9.81 15.29
C LEU A 63 5.54 9.87 15.14
N ILE A 64 4.84 8.77 15.46
CA ILE A 64 3.39 8.66 15.38
C ILE A 64 2.72 9.71 16.26
N ARG A 65 3.19 9.91 17.50
CA ARG A 65 2.64 10.92 18.43
C ARG A 65 2.75 12.36 17.94
N ARG A 66 3.68 12.66 17.03
CA ARG A 66 3.91 14.01 16.49
C ARG A 66 3.27 14.23 15.13
N ALA A 67 2.69 13.19 14.52
CA ALA A 67 2.15 13.27 13.17
C ALA A 67 0.68 13.68 13.20
N ASN A 68 0.29 14.72 12.44
CA ASN A 68 -1.13 15.04 12.24
C ASN A 68 -1.82 14.03 11.30
N ILE A 69 -1.05 13.45 10.38
CA ILE A 69 -1.54 12.46 9.42
C ILE A 69 -0.62 11.24 9.45
N LEU A 70 -1.21 10.07 9.65
CA LEU A 70 -0.53 8.79 9.67
C LEU A 70 -0.95 7.95 8.46
N PHE A 71 0.03 7.62 7.62
CA PHE A 71 -0.15 6.61 6.56
C PHE A 71 0.43 5.28 7.02
N LEU A 72 -0.43 4.29 7.21
CA LEU A 72 -0.02 2.90 7.41
C LEU A 72 -0.01 2.21 6.05
N VAL A 73 1.18 1.93 5.53
CA VAL A 73 1.36 1.44 4.14
C VAL A 73 2.07 0.09 4.15
N GLY A 74 1.37 -0.95 3.71
CA GLY A 74 1.89 -2.31 3.79
C GLY A 74 1.54 -3.16 2.57
N ARG A 75 2.40 -4.15 2.30
CA ARG A 75 1.93 -5.41 1.72
C ARG A 75 1.58 -6.32 2.89
N TRP A 76 0.30 -6.29 3.24
CA TRP A 76 -0.19 -6.83 4.49
C TRP A 76 -0.14 -8.37 4.49
N ARG A 77 0.17 -8.96 5.64
CA ARG A 77 -0.11 -10.37 5.91
C ARG A 77 -1.51 -10.48 6.51
N GLN A 78 -2.19 -11.58 6.23
CA GLN A 78 -3.53 -11.84 6.75
C GLN A 78 -3.63 -11.62 8.26
N TRP A 79 -2.69 -12.16 9.04
CA TRP A 79 -2.72 -12.03 10.50
C TRP A 79 -2.62 -10.57 10.98
N SER A 80 -1.85 -9.74 10.28
CA SER A 80 -1.66 -8.32 10.60
C SER A 80 -2.86 -7.50 10.16
N ALA A 81 -3.42 -7.79 8.98
CA ALA A 81 -4.65 -7.16 8.48
C ALA A 81 -5.84 -7.41 9.42
N LEU A 82 -6.01 -8.63 9.94
CA LEU A 82 -7.05 -8.98 10.91
C LEU A 82 -6.91 -8.21 12.24
N ARG A 83 -5.67 -7.89 12.64
CA ARG A 83 -5.34 -7.20 13.91
C ARG A 83 -5.12 -5.71 13.74
N LEU A 84 -5.30 -5.18 12.53
CA LEU A 84 -5.05 -3.77 12.27
C LEU A 84 -6.02 -2.85 13.03
N PRO A 85 -7.33 -3.17 13.21
CA PRO A 85 -8.22 -2.33 14.02
C PRO A 85 -7.76 -2.20 15.48
N SER A 86 -7.37 -3.32 16.12
CA SER A 86 -6.85 -3.30 17.48
C SER A 86 -5.48 -2.63 17.56
N THR A 87 -4.64 -2.79 16.53
CA THR A 87 -3.37 -2.07 16.41
C THR A 87 -3.60 -0.56 16.38
N ILE A 88 -4.52 -0.07 15.53
CA ILE A 88 -4.84 1.36 15.43
C ILE A 88 -5.40 1.88 16.75
N LYS A 89 -6.29 1.14 17.41
CA LYS A 89 -6.78 1.49 18.76
C LYS A 89 -5.63 1.59 19.76
N ALA A 90 -4.68 0.66 19.72
CA ALA A 90 -3.52 0.63 20.61
C ALA A 90 -2.50 1.75 20.32
N LEU A 91 -2.54 2.39 19.15
CA LEU A 91 -1.73 3.58 18.88
C LEU A 91 -2.18 4.79 19.73
N ASN A 92 -3.39 4.76 20.29
CA ASN A 92 -3.95 5.78 21.17
C ASN A 92 -3.82 7.19 20.56
N LEU A 93 -4.33 7.33 19.33
CA LEU A 93 -4.26 8.57 18.56
C LEU A 93 -5.24 9.61 19.12
N THR A 94 -4.88 10.88 19.01
CA THR A 94 -5.78 11.98 19.41
C THR A 94 -6.89 12.20 18.37
N SER A 95 -7.94 12.93 18.74
CA SER A 95 -9.04 13.30 17.84
C SER A 95 -8.58 14.04 16.57
N ASP A 96 -7.48 14.76 16.69
CA ASP A 96 -6.95 15.61 15.60
C ASP A 96 -6.04 14.83 14.64
N GLN A 97 -5.67 13.59 14.98
CA GLN A 97 -4.84 12.75 14.13
C GLN A 97 -5.69 11.99 13.12
N GLN A 98 -5.34 12.12 11.84
CA GLN A 98 -5.96 11.36 10.76
C GLN A 98 -5.13 10.12 10.43
N VAL A 99 -5.81 9.00 10.15
CA VAL A 99 -5.16 7.75 9.74
C VAL A 99 -5.67 7.30 8.40
N PHE A 100 -4.75 6.89 7.54
CA PHE A 100 -5.06 6.22 6.30
C PHE A 100 -4.33 4.89 6.22
N VAL A 101 -5.09 3.82 5.97
CA VAL A 101 -4.56 2.49 5.74
C VAL A 101 -4.50 2.26 4.24
N ILE A 102 -3.29 2.12 3.70
CA ILE A 102 -3.08 1.93 2.28
C ILE A 102 -2.97 0.44 1.99
N GLY A 103 -3.96 -0.08 1.27
CA GLY A 103 -4.00 -1.46 0.79
C GLY A 103 -2.88 -1.75 -0.21
N ALA A 104 -2.56 -3.03 -0.33
CA ALA A 104 -1.55 -3.48 -1.28
C ALA A 104 -2.06 -3.36 -2.72
N LYS A 105 -1.12 -3.36 -3.67
CA LYS A 105 -1.40 -3.42 -5.10
C LYS A 105 -0.54 -4.50 -5.75
N HIS A 106 -1.07 -5.14 -6.77
CA HIS A 106 -0.36 -6.06 -7.63
C HIS A 106 -1.04 -6.11 -9.00
N PHE A 107 -0.26 -6.10 -10.07
CA PHE A 107 -0.77 -6.05 -11.45
C PHE A 107 -0.72 -7.42 -12.13
N GLY A 108 -0.72 -8.51 -11.37
CA GLY A 108 -0.49 -9.87 -11.90
C GLY A 108 0.91 -10.10 -12.44
N ALA A 109 1.05 -11.11 -13.31
CA ALA A 109 2.30 -11.45 -13.97
C ALA A 109 2.59 -10.48 -15.12
N VAL A 110 3.79 -9.90 -15.14
CA VAL A 110 4.19 -8.92 -16.16
C VAL A 110 5.49 -9.35 -16.81
N ASN A 111 5.50 -9.40 -18.14
CA ASN A 111 6.72 -9.59 -18.93
C ASN A 111 6.88 -8.41 -19.91
N PRO A 112 7.65 -7.37 -19.54
CA PRO A 112 7.81 -6.17 -20.35
C PRO A 112 8.33 -6.44 -21.77
N LYS A 113 9.11 -7.51 -21.97
CA LYS A 113 9.70 -7.86 -23.27
C LYS A 113 8.64 -8.18 -24.32
N LEU A 114 7.48 -8.71 -23.92
CA LEU A 114 6.37 -9.02 -24.84
C LEU A 114 5.75 -7.77 -25.48
N TYR A 115 6.02 -6.59 -24.93
CA TYR A 115 5.40 -5.33 -25.34
C TYR A 115 6.36 -4.39 -26.09
N VAL A 116 7.61 -4.81 -26.29
CA VAL A 116 8.60 -4.09 -27.12
C VAL A 116 8.11 -4.06 -28.57
N GLY A 117 8.21 -2.90 -29.22
CA GLY A 117 7.73 -2.69 -30.60
C GLY A 117 6.21 -2.67 -30.77
N LYS A 118 5.41 -2.93 -29.72
CA LYS A 118 3.95 -2.86 -29.80
C LYS A 118 3.44 -1.41 -29.81
N THR A 119 2.34 -1.17 -30.54
CA THR A 119 1.70 0.14 -30.65
C THR A 119 1.10 0.58 -29.32
N ASN A 120 0.83 1.88 -29.18
CA ASN A 120 0.11 2.43 -28.03
C ASN A 120 -1.27 1.76 -27.87
N GLU A 121 -2.00 1.63 -28.97
CA GLU A 121 -3.35 1.04 -28.98
C GLU A 121 -3.35 -0.40 -28.46
N TYR A 122 -2.34 -1.20 -28.82
CA TYR A 122 -2.18 -2.54 -28.28
C TYR A 122 -1.88 -2.52 -26.77
N ARG A 123 -0.95 -1.65 -26.34
CA ARG A 123 -0.48 -1.57 -24.94
C ARG A 123 -1.60 -1.21 -23.97
N ILE A 124 -2.43 -0.22 -24.28
CA ILE A 124 -3.49 0.24 -23.37
C ILE A 124 -4.61 -0.80 -23.16
N LYS A 125 -4.71 -1.79 -24.05
CA LYS A 125 -5.66 -2.91 -23.92
C LYS A 125 -5.13 -4.05 -23.04
N GLN A 126 -3.85 -4.03 -22.65
CA GLN A 126 -3.24 -5.11 -21.88
C GLN A 126 -3.65 -5.03 -20.40
N ARG A 127 -4.25 -6.12 -19.92
CA ARG A 127 -4.67 -6.26 -18.53
C ARG A 127 -4.28 -7.62 -17.97
N GLN A 128 -4.17 -7.70 -16.65
CA GLN A 128 -3.79 -8.92 -15.93
C GLN A 128 -4.61 -9.10 -14.66
N PHE A 129 -4.72 -10.34 -14.22
CA PHE A 129 -5.36 -10.67 -12.96
C PHE A 129 -4.39 -10.47 -11.79
N PRO A 130 -4.79 -9.73 -10.73
CA PRO A 130 -3.98 -9.69 -9.53
C PRO A 130 -3.98 -11.06 -8.83
N PRO A 131 -2.93 -11.39 -8.06
CA PRO A 131 -2.90 -12.61 -7.25
C PRO A 131 -4.04 -12.63 -6.24
N ILE A 132 -4.64 -13.82 -6.05
CA ILE A 132 -5.79 -14.00 -5.16
C ILE A 132 -5.50 -13.59 -3.71
N ASP A 133 -4.29 -13.85 -3.21
CA ASP A 133 -3.90 -13.49 -1.85
C ASP A 133 -3.98 -11.98 -1.60
N GLU A 134 -3.59 -11.16 -2.58
CA GLU A 134 -3.66 -9.69 -2.45
C GLU A 134 -5.12 -9.21 -2.44
N ILE A 135 -5.98 -9.85 -3.23
CA ILE A 135 -7.42 -9.59 -3.23
C ILE A 135 -8.02 -9.94 -1.86
N LEU A 136 -7.73 -11.13 -1.34
CA LEU A 136 -8.27 -11.60 -0.06
C LEU A 136 -7.82 -10.72 1.10
N VAL A 137 -6.54 -10.36 1.16
CA VAL A 137 -6.01 -9.51 2.24
C VAL A 137 -6.58 -8.09 2.17
N ASN A 138 -6.70 -7.49 0.97
CA ASN A 138 -7.38 -6.19 0.84
C ASN A 138 -8.87 -6.30 1.20
N GLY A 139 -9.52 -7.43 0.90
CA GLY A 139 -10.90 -7.69 1.31
C GLY A 139 -11.07 -7.81 2.83
N ILE A 140 -10.06 -8.32 3.55
CA ILE A 140 -10.04 -8.28 5.02
C ILE A 140 -9.99 -6.83 5.49
N LEU A 141 -9.06 -6.03 4.97
CA LEU A 141 -8.92 -4.62 5.35
C LEU A 141 -10.17 -3.81 5.05
N GLU A 142 -10.80 -4.03 3.90
CA GLU A 142 -12.04 -3.35 3.50
C GLU A 142 -13.21 -3.67 4.44
N LYS A 143 -13.21 -4.85 5.07
CA LYS A 143 -14.24 -5.25 6.04
C LYS A 143 -13.93 -4.79 7.46
N THR A 144 -12.67 -4.66 7.83
CA THR A 144 -12.25 -4.42 9.22
C THR A 144 -11.89 -2.98 9.51
N ILE A 145 -11.55 -2.18 8.50
CA ILE A 145 -11.14 -0.79 8.64
C ILE A 145 -12.26 0.12 8.13
N ASP A 146 -12.49 1.22 8.85
CA ASP A 146 -13.44 2.25 8.46
C ASP A 146 -13.17 2.75 7.03
N GLN A 147 -14.24 2.92 6.23
CA GLN A 147 -14.12 3.34 4.83
C GLN A 147 -13.51 4.73 4.67
N SER A 148 -13.65 5.61 5.67
CA SER A 148 -13.01 6.92 5.71
C SER A 148 -11.50 6.85 5.96
N MET A 149 -10.98 5.68 6.35
CA MET A 149 -9.57 5.42 6.62
C MET A 149 -8.93 4.50 5.58
N PHE A 150 -9.66 3.53 5.04
CA PHE A 150 -9.07 2.54 4.13
C PHE A 150 -9.02 3.01 2.67
N VAL A 151 -7.86 2.82 2.06
CA VAL A 151 -7.62 3.05 0.63
C VAL A 151 -7.40 1.70 -0.05
N ASN A 152 -8.43 1.15 -0.67
CA ASN A 152 -8.33 -0.10 -1.45
C ASN A 152 -7.65 0.17 -2.81
N VAL A 153 -6.33 0.32 -2.80
CA VAL A 153 -5.52 0.66 -3.98
C VAL A 153 -5.76 -0.31 -5.14
N GLN A 154 -5.83 -1.62 -4.85
CA GLN A 154 -6.09 -2.66 -5.84
C GLN A 154 -7.43 -2.45 -6.56
N LYS A 155 -8.51 -2.25 -5.81
CA LYS A 155 -9.87 -2.07 -6.35
C LYS A 155 -10.02 -0.76 -7.13
N MET A 156 -9.35 0.30 -6.68
CA MET A 156 -9.34 1.58 -7.41
C MET A 156 -8.60 1.50 -8.74
N LEU A 157 -7.54 0.69 -8.84
CA LEU A 157 -6.76 0.51 -10.08
C LEU A 157 -7.39 -0.48 -11.05
N CYS A 158 -7.93 -1.58 -10.54
CA CYS A 158 -8.25 -2.76 -11.33
C CYS A 158 -9.73 -2.81 -11.67
N THR A 159 -10.13 -1.88 -12.52
CA THR A 159 -11.52 -1.64 -12.96
C THR A 159 -11.90 -2.39 -14.23
N GLY A 160 -11.03 -3.28 -14.73
CA GLY A 160 -11.32 -4.08 -15.91
C GLY A 160 -12.34 -5.18 -15.65
N ARG A 161 -12.76 -5.88 -16.71
CA ARG A 161 -13.58 -7.09 -16.58
C ARG A 161 -12.94 -8.05 -15.59
N ASN A 162 -13.75 -8.59 -14.67
CA ASN A 162 -13.31 -9.47 -13.59
C ASN A 162 -12.20 -8.86 -12.70
N ASN A 163 -12.25 -7.55 -12.47
CA ASN A 163 -11.28 -6.79 -11.68
C ASN A 163 -9.83 -6.90 -12.19
N THR A 164 -9.66 -6.95 -13.51
CA THR A 164 -8.33 -6.98 -14.14
C THR A 164 -7.66 -5.61 -14.08
N CYS A 165 -6.36 -5.63 -13.85
CA CYS A 165 -5.51 -4.46 -13.69
C CYS A 165 -4.89 -4.04 -15.02
N PRO A 166 -4.84 -2.74 -15.35
CA PRO A 166 -4.11 -2.26 -16.53
C PRO A 166 -2.60 -2.45 -16.33
N LEU A 167 -1.89 -2.86 -17.39
CA LEU A 167 -0.42 -2.92 -17.37
C LEU A 167 0.23 -1.61 -17.83
N PHE A 168 -0.53 -0.77 -18.53
CA PHE A 168 -0.08 0.49 -19.10
C PHE A 168 -1.00 1.64 -18.69
N THR A 169 -0.45 2.84 -18.59
CA THR A 169 -1.23 4.07 -18.47
C THR A 169 -2.00 4.34 -19.77
N PRO A 170 -2.99 5.25 -19.77
CA PRO A 170 -3.71 5.66 -20.98
C PRO A 170 -2.79 6.17 -22.11
N GLU A 171 -1.60 6.67 -21.77
CA GLU A 171 -0.57 7.12 -22.71
C GLU A 171 0.39 6.00 -23.14
N GLY A 172 0.07 4.74 -22.84
CA GLY A 172 0.85 3.55 -23.22
C GLY A 172 2.16 3.39 -22.49
N LYS A 173 2.34 4.04 -21.34
CA LYS A 173 3.53 3.91 -20.51
C LYS A 173 3.38 2.75 -19.54
N LEU A 174 4.41 1.93 -19.41
CA LEU A 174 4.36 0.75 -18.54
C LEU A 174 4.19 1.17 -17.07
N ILE A 175 3.24 0.56 -16.36
CA ILE A 175 2.95 0.87 -14.95
C ILE A 175 3.93 0.19 -14.00
N THR A 176 4.35 -1.04 -14.30
CA THR A 176 5.24 -1.85 -13.46
C THR A 176 6.07 -2.81 -14.34
N TYR A 177 7.30 -3.10 -13.91
CA TYR A 177 8.16 -4.09 -14.59
C TYR A 177 7.93 -5.52 -14.10
N ASP A 178 7.47 -5.70 -12.86
CA ASP A 178 7.44 -6.98 -12.15
C ASP A 178 6.06 -7.30 -11.53
N GLY A 179 5.06 -6.47 -11.78
CA GLY A 179 3.73 -6.62 -11.19
C GLY A 179 3.58 -6.01 -9.81
N PHE A 180 4.67 -5.59 -9.15
CA PHE A 180 4.64 -5.10 -7.77
C PHE A 180 5.14 -3.66 -7.64
N HIS A 181 6.32 -3.35 -8.19
CA HIS A 181 6.96 -2.04 -8.10
C HIS A 181 6.51 -1.12 -9.24
N LEU A 182 6.14 0.11 -8.88
CA LEU A 182 5.75 1.11 -9.88
C LEU A 182 6.96 1.66 -10.64
N THR A 183 6.76 1.87 -11.94
CA THR A 183 7.59 2.81 -12.69
C THR A 183 7.23 4.25 -12.28
N LYS A 184 8.04 5.21 -12.72
CA LYS A 184 7.72 6.64 -12.62
C LYS A 184 6.34 6.98 -13.17
N TYR A 185 5.99 6.44 -14.35
CA TYR A 185 4.70 6.66 -14.97
C TYR A 185 3.57 5.98 -14.20
N GLY A 186 3.81 4.77 -13.68
CA GLY A 186 2.89 4.07 -12.80
C GLY A 186 2.59 4.83 -11.51
N ALA A 187 3.61 5.45 -10.89
CA ALA A 187 3.45 6.29 -9.70
C ALA A 187 2.62 7.54 -9.99
N ARG A 188 2.86 8.21 -11.13
CA ARG A 188 2.04 9.35 -11.58
C ARG A 188 0.59 8.95 -11.80
N TYR A 189 0.38 7.89 -12.56
CA TYR A 189 -0.95 7.37 -12.87
C TYR A 189 -1.71 7.00 -11.59
N LEU A 190 -1.07 6.28 -10.67
CA LEU A 190 -1.68 5.89 -9.41
C LEU A 190 -2.00 7.11 -8.53
N GLY A 191 -1.10 8.09 -8.41
CA GLY A 191 -1.35 9.27 -7.56
C GLY A 191 -2.56 10.07 -7.99
N LYS A 192 -2.75 10.27 -9.30
CA LYS A 192 -3.96 10.90 -9.83
C LYS A 192 -5.22 10.16 -9.39
N ILE A 193 -5.23 8.83 -9.47
CA ILE A 193 -6.37 8.01 -9.04
C ILE A 193 -6.59 8.15 -7.54
N LEU A 194 -5.56 7.94 -6.73
CA LEU A 194 -5.69 7.91 -5.28
C LEU A 194 -6.17 9.24 -4.71
N PHE A 195 -5.61 10.36 -5.15
CA PHE A 195 -5.91 11.68 -4.60
C PHE A 195 -7.08 12.39 -5.29
N SER A 196 -7.64 11.83 -6.36
CA SER A 196 -8.93 12.28 -6.92
C SER A 196 -10.13 11.58 -6.28
N ASN A 197 -9.90 10.58 -5.42
CA ASN A 197 -10.95 9.76 -4.82
C ASN A 197 -10.88 9.77 -3.29
N PRO A 198 -12.02 9.60 -2.59
CA PRO A 198 -12.01 9.33 -1.16
C PRO A 198 -11.22 8.05 -0.83
N PRO A 199 -10.62 7.96 0.38
CA PRO A 199 -10.60 8.99 1.41
C PRO A 199 -9.49 10.04 1.22
N LEU A 200 -8.57 9.90 0.26
CA LEU A 200 -7.39 10.78 0.15
C LEU A 200 -7.66 12.13 -0.51
N LYS A 201 -8.76 12.28 -1.27
CA LYS A 201 -9.15 13.56 -1.89
C LYS A 201 -9.19 14.73 -0.90
N ARG A 202 -9.52 14.49 0.36
CA ARG A 202 -9.60 15.53 1.40
C ARG A 202 -8.25 16.13 1.82
N LEU A 203 -7.15 15.59 1.31
CA LEU A 203 -5.79 16.05 1.61
C LEU A 203 -5.24 17.03 0.56
N LEU A 204 -6.03 17.33 -0.47
CA LEU A 204 -5.71 18.32 -1.50
C LEU A 204 -6.46 19.62 -1.28
#